data_AF-A0AB36XWW6-F1
#
_entry.id   AF-A0AB36XWW6-F1
#
_cell.length_a   1.000
_cell.length_b   1.000
_cell.length_c   1.000
_cell.angle_alpha   90.00
_cell.angle_beta   90.00
_cell.angle_gamma   90.00
#
_symmetry.space_group_name_H-M   'P 1'
#
loop_
_entity.id
_entity.type
_entity.pdbx_description
1 polymer ?
#
loop_
_entity_poly.entity_id
_entity_poly.type
_entity_poly.pdbx_seq_one_letter_code
_entity_poly.pdbx_strand_id
1 'polypeptide(L)' 'MDASRRDFFKVAGLGGTAAALFGFDLKPAYAQLRQLKIGRARETRSTCPYCAVGC' A
#
# COMPACT_ATOMS: atom_id res chain seq x y z
N MET A 1 -32.65 6.77 6.18
CA MET A 1 -32.40 5.31 6.21
C MET A 1 -31.39 5.08 7.32
N ASP A 2 -31.81 4.46 8.43
CA ASP A 2 -30.90 4.08 9.52
C ASP A 2 -30.02 2.92 9.05
N ALA A 3 -28.89 3.23 8.43
CA ALA A 3 -27.97 2.22 7.95
C ALA A 3 -27.24 1.60 9.15
N SER A 4 -27.62 0.39 9.52
CA SER A 4 -26.94 -0.34 10.59
C SER A 4 -25.52 -0.69 10.15
N ARG A 5 -24.57 -0.77 11.09
CA ARG A 5 -23.18 -1.17 10.80
C ARG A 5 -23.11 -2.50 10.02
N ARG A 6 -24.10 -3.39 10.21
CA ARG A 6 -24.19 -4.69 9.53
C ARG A 6 -24.57 -4.55 8.07
N ASP A 7 -25.43 -3.61 7.72
CA ASP A 7 -25.84 -3.37 6.33
C ASP A 7 -24.70 -2.73 5.52
N PHE A 8 -23.90 -1.88 6.18
CA PHE A 8 -22.66 -1.37 5.59
C PHE A 8 -21.69 -2.51 5.21
N PHE A 9 -21.44 -3.47 6.11
CA PHE A 9 -20.56 -4.61 5.81
C PHE A 9 -21.11 -5.52 4.70
N LYS A 10 -22.43 -5.70 4.61
CA LYS A 10 -23.05 -6.48 3.53
C LYS A 10 -22.87 -5.82 2.17
N VAL A 11 -23.12 -4.52 2.08
CA VAL A 11 -22.96 -3.76 0.81
C VAL A 11 -21.48 -3.69 0.43
N ALA A 12 -20.58 -3.44 1.37
CA ALA A 12 -19.14 -3.41 1.12
C ALA A 12 -18.59 -4.78 0.69
N GLY A 13 -19.05 -5.87 1.33
CA GLY A 13 -18.67 -7.24 0.96
C GLY A 13 -19.15 -7.62 -0.44
N LEU A 14 -20.40 -7.33 -0.77
CA LEU A 14 -20.95 -7.54 -2.11
C LEU A 14 -20.19 -6.71 -3.16
N GLY A 15 -19.92 -5.43 -2.88
CA GLY A 15 -19.13 -4.57 -3.77
C GLY A 15 -17.70 -5.07 -4.00
N GLY A 16 -17.03 -5.55 -2.94
CA GLY A 16 -15.68 -6.11 -3.04
C GLY A 16 -15.62 -7.42 -3.83
N THR A 17 -16.59 -8.32 -3.61
CA THR A 17 -16.69 -9.57 -4.40
C THR A 17 -17.05 -9.31 -5.86
N ALA A 18 -17.95 -8.36 -6.13
CA ALA A 18 -18.27 -7.94 -7.49
C ALA A 18 -17.03 -7.39 -8.20
N ALA A 19 -16.27 -6.50 -7.56
CA ALA A 19 -15.03 -5.97 -8.14
C ALA A 19 -14.01 -7.09 -8.46
N ALA A 20 -13.85 -8.07 -7.58
CA ALA A 20 -12.98 -9.22 -7.83
C ALA A 20 -13.48 -10.10 -9.00
N LEU A 21 -14.79 -10.35 -9.09
CA LEU A 21 -15.41 -11.16 -10.15
C LEU A 21 -15.41 -10.47 -11.52
N PHE A 22 -15.55 -9.14 -11.56
CA PHE A 22 -15.44 -8.34 -12.78
C PHE A 22 -13.99 -8.11 -13.24
N GLY A 23 -13.00 -8.74 -12.58
CA GLY A 23 -11.61 -8.73 -13.01
C GLY A 23 -10.84 -7.47 -12.63
N PHE A 24 -11.33 -6.67 -11.67
CA PHE A 24 -10.55 -5.58 -11.10
C PHE A 24 -9.42 -6.16 -10.24
N ASP A 25 -8.25 -6.35 -10.83
CA ASP A 25 -7.05 -6.75 -10.11
C ASP A 25 -6.51 -5.56 -9.30
N LEU A 26 -6.63 -5.63 -7.97
CA LEU A 26 -6.09 -4.63 -7.06
C LEU A 26 -4.58 -4.81 -6.81
N LYS A 27 -3.98 -5.94 -7.21
CA LYS A 27 -2.53 -6.19 -7.07
C LYS A 27 -1.65 -5.07 -7.66
N PRO A 28 -1.90 -4.53 -8.88
CA PRO A 28 -1.12 -3.42 -9.41
C PRO A 28 -1.15 -2.16 -8.53
N ALA A 29 -2.30 -1.84 -7.92
CA ALA A 29 -2.42 -0.69 -7.02
C ALA A 29 -1.57 -0.88 -5.74
N TYR A 30 -1.56 -2.09 -5.17
CA TYR A 30 -0.68 -2.43 -4.05
C TYR A 30 0.80 -2.49 -4.45
N ALA A 31 1.12 -2.86 -5.69
CA ALA A 31 2.49 -2.95 -6.18
C ALA A 31 3.18 -1.58 -6.25
N GLN A 32 2.44 -0.52 -6.58
CA GLN A 32 2.97 0.85 -6.59
C GLN A 32 3.39 1.34 -5.20
N LEU A 33 2.71 0.88 -4.13
CA LEU A 33 3.07 1.20 -2.74
C LEU A 33 4.32 0.46 -2.26
N ARG A 34 4.69 -0.66 -2.90
CA ARG A 34 5.87 -1.46 -2.52
C ARG A 34 7.16 -0.98 -3.17
N GLN A 35 7.07 -0.11 -4.18
CA GLN A 35 8.26 0.41 -4.83
C GLN A 35 8.96 1.38 -3.87
N LEU A 36 10.20 1.06 -3.49
CA LEU A 36 10.98 1.94 -2.62
C LEU A 36 11.24 3.27 -3.34
N LYS A 37 11.10 4.39 -2.62
CA LYS A 37 11.36 5.74 -3.15
C LYS A 37 12.78 5.90 -3.72
N ILE A 38 13.71 5.07 -3.27
CA ILE A 38 15.11 5.04 -3.71
C ILE A 38 15.34 4.28 -5.03
N GLY A 39 14.32 3.67 -5.65
CA GLY A 39 14.49 2.83 -6.84
C GLY A 39 15.08 3.53 -8.08
N ARG A 40 15.13 4.86 -8.10
CA ARG A 40 15.78 5.68 -9.14
C ARG A 40 16.88 6.60 -8.58
N ALA A 41 17.24 6.42 -7.31
CA ALA A 41 18.28 7.22 -6.67
C ALA A 41 19.68 6.68 -7.03
N ARG A 42 20.68 7.55 -7.02
CA ARG A 42 22.09 7.15 -7.12
C ARG A 42 22.62 6.86 -5.72
N GLU A 43 23.21 5.70 -5.51
CA GLU A 43 23.87 5.35 -4.25
C GLU A 43 25.13 6.21 -4.05
N THR A 44 25.27 6.80 -2.86
CA THR A 44 26.46 7.53 -2.42
C THR A 44 26.92 6.97 -1.08
N ARG A 45 28.18 6.56 -0.98
CA ARG A 45 28.76 6.07 0.27
C ARG A 45 29.34 7.22 1.08
N SER A 46 28.99 7.29 2.36
CA SER A 46 29.49 8.27 3.34
C SER A 46 29.48 7.64 4.72
N THR A 47 30.39 8.08 5.59
CA THR A 47 30.41 7.70 7.01
C THR A 47 29.54 8.63 7.84
N CYS A 48 28.87 8.08 8.85
CA CYS A 48 28.00 8.79 9.77
C CYS A 48 28.80 9.76 10.65
N PRO A 49 28.53 11.09 10.61
CA PRO A 49 29.33 12.08 11.33
C PRO A 49 28.89 12.30 12.78
N TYR A 50 27.93 11.51 13.28
CA TYR A 50 27.30 11.79 14.58
C TYR A 50 28.08 11.26 15.78
N CYS A 51 28.69 10.09 15.66
CA CYS A 51 29.42 9.45 16.76
C CYS A 51 30.79 8.95 16.32
N ALA A 52 31.67 8.73 17.29
CA ALA A 52 33.04 8.25 17.05
C ALA A 52 33.12 6.83 16.45
N VAL A 53 32.00 6.11 16.36
CA VAL A 53 31.94 4.79 15.71
C VAL A 53 32.11 4.92 14.19
N GLY A 54 31.59 5.98 13.58
CA GLY A 54 31.82 6.29 12.16
C GLY A 54 31.31 5.23 11.18
N CYS A 55 30.16 4.60 11.46
CA CYS A 55 29.49 3.64 10.57
C CYS A 55 29.25 4.22 9.16
#